data_AF-A0A9W2ZSM6-F1
#
_entry.id   AF-A0A9W2ZSM6-F1
#
_cell.length_a   1.000
_cell.length_b   1.000
_cell.length_c   1.000
_cell.angle_alpha   90.00
_cell.angle_beta   90.00
_cell.angle_gamma   90.00
#
_symmetry.space_group_name_H-M   'P 1'
#
loop_
_entity.id
_entity.type
_entity.pdbx_description
1 polymer ?
#
loop_
_entity_poly.entity_id
_entity_poly.type
_entity_poly.pdbx_seq_one_letter_code
_entity_poly.pdbx_strand_id
1 'polypeptide(L)'
;MFIPSRGYTCLVYAVEASADIPDVSDKLLGQVIKPDQQCQQFFGNDSFFCRASESRRSITEICQAMLCADVLRGLCILQIALIGTSCGDGKVCINGHCVSDPYAPQLDENCAFGDRPSYSCSLFINDFMGNCYSTLGYRACCDTCNNVSRPVKGCEYGDRIIDCTKDHCLNSQVDCCGTCNYGTPFTPTYSTRRSTPKRSTTVNPLVLFTSIKDCEQGDQDLRPELCTNFSVCLIQPTQCCHYCSSYYTSATTSTTTTRPLIPSTSPKTKCEPGDLDLRRELCTNTSVCQTKSSLCCHYCSLHYKSANTSTTQLTSPTVGNFVTKCV
;
A
#
# COMPACT_ATOMS: atom_id res chain seq x y z
N MET A 1 -11.89 -22.08 -23.04
CA MET A 1 -11.77 -21.60 -24.43
C MET A 1 -13.14 -21.13 -24.88
N PHE A 2 -13.45 -19.85 -24.72
CA PHE A 2 -14.71 -19.26 -25.18
C PHE A 2 -14.39 -17.90 -25.79
N ILE A 3 -14.40 -17.82 -27.12
CA ILE A 3 -14.82 -16.61 -27.83
C ILE A 3 -15.67 -17.03 -29.03
N PRO A 4 -17.02 -17.03 -28.93
CA PRO A 4 -17.88 -17.18 -30.09
C PRO A 4 -17.93 -15.86 -30.90
N SER A 5 -17.00 -15.77 -31.86
CA SER A 5 -17.04 -15.23 -33.23
C SER A 5 -17.93 -14.05 -33.72
N ARG A 6 -18.79 -13.35 -32.96
CA ARG A 6 -19.61 -12.26 -33.57
C ARG A 6 -19.80 -10.94 -32.80
N GLY A 7 -19.25 -10.80 -31.60
CA GLY A 7 -19.50 -9.62 -30.74
C GLY A 7 -18.51 -8.45 -30.82
N TYR A 8 -17.39 -8.57 -31.56
CA TYR A 8 -16.25 -7.64 -31.43
C TYR A 8 -15.99 -6.72 -32.62
N THR A 9 -16.92 -6.57 -33.56
CA THR A 9 -16.74 -5.70 -34.74
C THR A 9 -16.46 -4.24 -34.39
N CYS A 10 -16.82 -3.77 -33.19
CA CYS A 10 -16.55 -2.40 -32.74
C CYS A 10 -15.16 -2.18 -32.11
N LEU A 11 -14.38 -3.23 -31.82
CA LEU A 11 -13.02 -3.10 -31.26
C LEU A 11 -11.91 -3.35 -32.29
N VAL A 12 -12.26 -3.59 -33.55
CA VAL A 12 -11.29 -3.95 -34.61
C VAL A 12 -10.51 -2.74 -35.09
N TYR A 13 -11.08 -1.54 -35.00
CA TYR A 13 -10.44 -0.32 -35.48
C TYR A 13 -9.73 0.38 -34.33
N ALA A 14 -8.43 0.61 -34.51
CA ALA A 14 -7.68 1.51 -33.64
C ALA A 14 -8.25 2.93 -33.80
N VAL A 15 -8.63 3.55 -32.70
CA VAL A 15 -9.03 4.95 -32.67
C VAL A 15 -7.76 5.78 -32.58
N GLU A 16 -7.63 6.82 -33.41
CA GLU A 16 -6.53 7.76 -33.30
C GLU A 16 -6.57 8.43 -31.92
N ALA A 17 -5.42 8.52 -31.26
CA ALA A 17 -5.34 9.16 -29.96
C ALA A 17 -5.78 10.62 -30.08
N SER A 18 -6.82 11.00 -29.33
CA SER A 18 -7.23 12.40 -29.27
C SER A 18 -6.11 13.22 -28.63
N ALA A 19 -5.78 14.37 -29.23
CA ALA A 19 -4.81 15.31 -28.69
C ALA A 19 -5.23 15.88 -27.32
N ASP A 20 -6.51 15.79 -26.97
CA ASP A 20 -7.06 16.26 -25.70
C ASP A 20 -6.90 15.23 -24.56
N ILE A 21 -6.51 13.98 -24.86
CA ILE A 21 -6.33 12.94 -23.85
C ILE A 21 -4.84 12.84 -23.51
N PRO A 22 -4.42 13.16 -22.27
CA PRO A 22 -3.03 13.05 -21.89
C PRO A 22 -2.58 11.59 -21.94
N ASP A 23 -1.41 11.36 -22.56
CA ASP A 23 -0.75 10.06 -22.48
C ASP A 23 -0.25 9.82 -21.05
N VAL A 24 -0.78 8.78 -20.42
CA VAL A 24 -0.43 8.34 -19.07
C VAL A 24 0.18 6.93 -19.07
N SER A 25 0.52 6.40 -20.25
CA SER A 25 1.08 5.05 -20.39
C SER A 25 2.43 4.89 -19.69
N ASP A 26 3.16 6.00 -19.49
CA ASP A 26 4.46 6.04 -18.86
C ASP A 26 4.41 6.14 -17.33
N LYS A 27 3.26 6.49 -16.74
CA LYS A 27 3.13 6.75 -15.30
C LYS A 27 2.22 5.76 -14.61
N LEU A 28 2.64 5.31 -13.43
CA LEU A 28 1.77 4.55 -12.56
C LEU A 28 0.78 5.51 -11.88
N LEU A 29 -0.48 5.08 -11.73
CA LEU A 29 -1.56 5.95 -11.27
C LEU A 29 -1.28 6.58 -9.89
N GLY A 30 -0.69 5.82 -8.97
CA GLY A 30 -0.30 6.31 -7.64
C GLY A 30 0.90 7.28 -7.63
N GLN A 31 1.61 7.44 -8.75
CA GLN A 31 2.59 8.52 -8.93
C GLN A 31 1.92 9.83 -9.36
N VAL A 32 0.75 9.75 -10.00
CA VAL A 32 -0.04 10.90 -10.43
C VAL A 32 -0.96 11.38 -9.31
N ILE A 33 -1.55 10.43 -8.57
CA ILE A 33 -2.53 10.69 -7.51
C ILE A 33 -1.87 10.41 -6.17
N LYS A 34 -1.52 11.46 -5.42
CA LYS A 34 -0.88 11.35 -4.11
C LYS A 34 -1.80 10.73 -3.05
N PRO A 35 -1.29 10.16 -1.95
CA PRO A 35 -2.12 9.51 -0.92
C PRO A 35 -3.28 10.36 -0.39
N ASP A 36 -3.07 11.66 -0.11
CA ASP A 36 -4.14 12.55 0.32
C ASP A 36 -5.27 12.63 -0.73
N GLN A 37 -4.91 12.73 -2.02
CA GLN A 37 -5.88 12.78 -3.12
C GLN A 37 -6.60 11.44 -3.31
N GLN A 38 -5.92 10.31 -3.07
CA GLN A 38 -6.59 9.00 -3.08
C GLN A 38 -7.65 8.94 -1.97
N CYS A 39 -7.34 9.42 -0.76
CA CYS A 39 -8.31 9.51 0.31
C CYS A 39 -9.49 10.43 -0.03
N GLN A 40 -9.23 11.55 -0.70
CA GLN A 40 -10.28 12.45 -1.19
C GLN A 40 -11.23 11.78 -2.19
N GLN A 41 -10.71 10.89 -3.04
CA GLN A 41 -11.53 10.13 -3.98
C GLN A 41 -12.45 9.12 -3.28
N PHE A 42 -12.05 8.57 -2.13
CA PHE A 42 -12.85 7.61 -1.37
C PHE A 42 -13.89 8.27 -0.46
N PHE A 43 -13.52 9.35 0.23
CA PHE A 43 -14.31 9.92 1.34
C PHE A 43 -14.70 11.39 1.14
N GLY A 44 -14.33 12.01 0.03
CA GLY A 44 -14.61 13.41 -0.29
C GLY A 44 -13.48 14.37 0.06
N ASN A 45 -13.63 15.64 -0.35
CA ASN A 45 -12.56 16.65 -0.35
C ASN A 45 -11.89 16.90 1.01
N ASP A 46 -12.61 16.69 2.10
CA ASP A 46 -12.10 16.91 3.46
C ASP A 46 -11.24 15.74 3.96
N SER A 47 -11.27 14.60 3.28
CA SER A 47 -10.44 13.44 3.64
C SER A 47 -8.98 13.65 3.26
N PHE A 48 -8.09 13.03 4.01
CA PHE A 48 -6.65 13.07 3.78
C PHE A 48 -6.01 11.78 4.28
N PHE A 49 -4.77 11.54 3.88
CA PHE A 49 -4.00 10.40 4.35
C PHE A 49 -3.62 10.61 5.82
N CYS A 50 -4.05 9.68 6.67
CA CYS A 50 -3.67 9.63 8.06
C CYS A 50 -2.19 9.26 8.16
N ARG A 51 -1.35 10.30 8.21
CA ARG A 51 0.08 10.21 8.52
C ARG A 51 0.21 9.43 9.84
N ALA A 52 1.21 8.56 9.92
CA ALA A 52 1.40 7.56 10.97
C ALA A 52 1.68 8.11 12.40
N SER A 53 1.16 9.29 12.75
CA SER A 53 1.17 9.82 14.11
C SER A 53 0.40 8.94 15.09
N GLU A 54 -0.52 8.08 14.63
CA GLU A 54 -1.32 7.21 15.50
C GLU A 54 -0.89 5.73 15.53
N SER A 55 -0.06 5.28 14.59
CA SER A 55 0.38 3.88 14.57
C SER A 55 1.85 3.79 14.19
N ARG A 56 2.63 2.97 14.90
CA ARG A 56 4.08 2.76 14.72
C ARG A 56 4.44 2.07 13.38
N ARG A 57 3.63 2.27 12.34
CA ARG A 57 3.71 1.56 11.07
C ARG A 57 4.81 2.14 10.21
N SER A 58 5.55 1.25 9.57
CA SER A 58 6.55 1.64 8.57
C SER A 58 5.86 2.27 7.36
N ILE A 59 6.49 3.25 6.71
CA ILE A 59 6.03 3.81 5.44
C ILE A 59 5.77 2.72 4.39
N THR A 60 6.52 1.63 4.43
CA THR A 60 6.37 0.49 3.52
C THR A 60 5.01 -0.20 3.61
N GLU A 61 4.31 -0.05 4.74
CA GLU A 61 2.98 -0.64 4.96
C GLU A 61 1.87 0.09 4.20
N ILE A 62 2.11 1.31 3.70
CA ILE A 62 1.10 2.07 2.94
C ILE A 62 0.55 1.27 1.76
N CYS A 63 1.36 0.40 1.16
CA CYS A 63 0.94 -0.42 0.02
C CYS A 63 -0.15 -1.43 0.37
N GLN A 64 -0.25 -1.85 1.63
CA GLN A 64 -1.26 -2.78 2.13
C GLN A 64 -2.35 -2.08 2.93
N ALA A 65 -1.99 -0.96 3.56
CA ALA A 65 -2.77 -0.32 4.59
C ALA A 65 -2.60 1.21 4.54
N MET A 66 -3.18 1.84 3.52
CA MET A 66 -3.32 3.29 3.45
C MET A 66 -4.50 3.71 4.33
N LEU A 67 -4.26 4.51 5.37
CA LEU A 67 -5.30 4.98 6.27
C LEU A 67 -5.83 6.34 5.80
N CYS A 68 -7.14 6.45 5.58
CA CYS A 68 -7.78 7.69 5.15
C CYS A 68 -8.69 8.26 6.24
N ALA A 69 -8.64 9.57 6.45
CA ALA A 69 -9.45 10.25 7.47
C ALA A 69 -10.92 10.31 7.04
N ASP A 70 -11.80 9.69 7.82
CA ASP A 70 -13.24 9.92 7.78
C ASP A 70 -13.56 11.07 8.75
N VAL A 71 -13.59 12.29 8.22
CA VAL A 71 -13.75 13.52 9.01
C VAL A 71 -15.08 13.55 9.77
N LEU A 72 -16.13 12.94 9.22
CA LEU A 72 -17.44 12.87 9.86
C LEU A 72 -17.41 12.00 11.11
N ARG A 73 -16.63 10.92 11.09
CA ARG A 73 -16.52 9.98 12.20
C ARG A 73 -15.30 10.22 13.09
N GLY A 74 -14.39 11.10 12.68
CA GLY A 74 -13.15 11.40 13.41
C GLY A 74 -12.22 10.19 13.53
N LEU A 75 -12.22 9.27 12.56
CA LEU A 75 -11.43 8.04 12.58
C LEU A 75 -10.75 7.77 11.24
N CYS A 76 -9.69 6.97 11.24
CA CYS A 76 -8.96 6.59 10.04
C CYS A 76 -9.41 5.21 9.54
N ILE A 77 -9.88 5.15 8.29
CA ILE A 77 -10.36 3.92 7.66
C ILE A 77 -9.29 3.34 6.73
N LEU A 78 -9.12 2.02 6.82
CA LEU A 78 -8.19 1.25 5.99
C LEU A 78 -8.62 1.23 4.52
N GLN A 79 -7.69 1.56 3.64
CA GLN A 79 -7.76 1.48 2.19
C GLN A 79 -6.48 0.87 1.62
N ILE A 80 -6.51 0.49 0.35
CA ILE A 80 -5.34 0.01 -0.39
C ILE A 80 -4.83 1.17 -1.24
N ALA A 81 -3.52 1.45 -1.15
CA ALA A 81 -2.90 2.46 -2.00
C ALA A 81 -2.91 2.03 -3.48
N LEU A 82 -3.08 2.99 -4.37
CA LEU A 82 -3.00 2.76 -5.82
C LEU A 82 -1.61 2.25 -6.22
N ILE A 83 -1.55 1.44 -7.29
CA ILE A 83 -0.27 1.00 -7.87
C ILE A 83 0.54 2.23 -8.30
N GLY A 84 1.81 2.27 -7.92
CA GLY A 84 2.70 3.42 -8.13
C GLY A 84 2.79 4.38 -6.95
N THR A 85 1.96 4.23 -5.92
CA THR A 85 2.03 5.10 -4.73
C THR A 85 3.41 4.97 -4.10
N SER A 86 4.06 6.10 -3.82
CA SER A 86 5.40 6.08 -3.25
C SER A 86 5.37 5.59 -1.80
N CYS A 87 6.29 4.71 -1.45
CA CYS A 87 6.31 4.00 -0.16
C CYS A 87 7.69 3.97 0.51
N GLY A 88 8.63 4.76 -0.02
CA GLY A 88 10.00 4.88 0.47
C GLY A 88 10.90 5.54 -0.59
N ASP A 89 12.15 5.83 -0.24
CA ASP A 89 13.09 6.43 -1.17
C ASP A 89 13.37 5.49 -2.36
N GLY A 90 13.00 5.92 -3.58
CA GLY A 90 13.12 5.10 -4.78
C GLY A 90 12.23 3.86 -4.80
N LYS A 91 11.12 3.85 -4.03
CA LYS A 91 10.18 2.72 -3.94
C LYS A 91 8.73 3.12 -4.19
N VAL A 92 7.98 2.22 -4.82
CA VAL A 92 6.54 2.36 -5.09
C VAL A 92 5.76 1.10 -4.76
N CYS A 93 4.45 1.24 -4.60
CA CYS A 93 3.53 0.14 -4.35
C CYS A 93 3.21 -0.61 -5.65
N ILE A 94 3.52 -1.90 -5.70
CA ILE A 94 3.12 -2.80 -6.80
C ILE A 94 2.51 -4.05 -6.16
N ASN A 95 1.25 -4.34 -6.52
CA ASN A 95 0.48 -5.49 -5.99
C ASN A 95 0.51 -5.59 -4.45
N GLY A 96 0.41 -4.45 -3.76
CA GLY A 96 0.42 -4.40 -2.29
C GLY A 96 1.80 -4.50 -1.64
N HIS A 97 2.89 -4.51 -2.42
CA HIS A 97 4.26 -4.55 -1.91
C HIS A 97 5.01 -3.26 -2.21
N CYS A 98 5.85 -2.82 -1.26
CA CYS A 98 6.74 -1.69 -1.47
C CYS A 98 8.03 -2.16 -2.15
N VAL A 99 8.15 -1.91 -3.44
CA VAL A 99 9.26 -2.41 -4.28
C VAL A 99 10.09 -1.26 -4.84
N SER A 100 11.38 -1.50 -5.02
CA SER A 100 12.27 -0.52 -5.66
C SER A 100 11.92 -0.38 -7.14
N ASP A 101 11.80 0.85 -7.61
CA ASP A 101 11.54 1.17 -9.02
C ASP A 101 12.47 2.30 -9.45
N PRO A 102 13.19 2.17 -10.58
CA PRO A 102 14.16 3.17 -11.02
C PRO A 102 13.53 4.53 -11.37
N TYR A 103 12.22 4.57 -11.59
CA TYR A 103 11.43 5.76 -11.88
C TYR A 103 10.65 6.25 -10.66
N ALA A 104 10.73 5.56 -9.52
CA ALA A 104 10.14 6.02 -8.28
C ALA A 104 10.77 7.36 -7.85
N PRO A 105 9.96 8.30 -7.32
CA PRO A 105 10.50 9.55 -6.80
C PRO A 105 11.40 9.28 -5.58
N GLN A 106 12.38 10.15 -5.40
CA GLN A 106 13.14 10.17 -4.17
C GLN A 106 12.35 10.85 -3.07
N LEU A 107 12.31 10.21 -1.91
CA LEU A 107 11.54 10.65 -0.76
C LEU A 107 12.46 10.74 0.46
N ASP A 108 12.29 11.81 1.24
CA ASP A 108 12.75 11.79 2.62
C ASP A 108 11.82 10.87 3.41
N GLU A 109 12.35 9.76 3.93
CA GLU A 109 11.56 8.80 4.71
C GLU A 109 10.91 9.45 5.94
N ASN A 110 11.51 10.53 6.46
CA ASN A 110 10.97 11.27 7.60
C ASN A 110 9.84 12.23 7.22
N CYS A 111 9.71 12.57 5.92
CA CYS A 111 8.72 13.54 5.43
C CYS A 111 8.12 13.15 4.07
N ALA A 112 7.88 11.86 3.85
CA ALA A 112 7.49 11.36 2.53
C ALA A 112 6.17 11.93 1.99
N PHE A 113 5.27 12.36 2.87
CA PHE A 113 3.93 12.83 2.52
C PHE A 113 3.68 14.31 2.89
N GLY A 114 4.72 15.01 3.34
CA GLY A 114 4.62 16.43 3.71
C GLY A 114 3.70 16.74 4.88
N ASP A 115 3.29 18.00 4.98
CA ASP A 115 2.45 18.54 6.07
C ASP A 115 1.01 18.00 6.05
N ARG A 116 0.41 17.84 7.22
CA ARG A 116 -0.99 17.44 7.38
C ARG A 116 -1.95 18.56 6.92
N PRO A 117 -2.83 18.34 5.93
CA PRO A 117 -3.67 19.39 5.36
C PRO A 117 -4.61 20.08 6.36
N SER A 118 -5.12 19.34 7.34
CA SER A 118 -6.06 19.86 8.34
C SER A 118 -5.39 20.63 9.49
N TYR A 119 -4.06 20.75 9.50
CA TYR A 119 -3.29 21.32 10.59
C TYR A 119 -2.57 22.58 10.10
N SER A 120 -2.73 23.70 10.81
CA SER A 120 -2.05 24.94 10.44
C SER A 120 -0.60 24.90 10.90
N CYS A 121 0.22 24.16 10.14
CA CYS A 121 1.64 23.97 10.43
C CYS A 121 2.40 25.30 10.49
N SER A 122 2.07 26.25 9.62
CA SER A 122 2.68 27.58 9.64
C SER A 122 2.41 28.32 10.95
N LEU A 123 1.16 28.36 11.44
CA LEU A 123 0.83 29.01 12.71
C LEU A 123 1.49 28.28 13.89
N PHE A 124 1.43 26.95 13.91
CA PHE A 124 1.97 26.13 14.99
C PHE A 124 3.51 26.24 15.12
N ILE A 125 4.22 26.31 14.00
CA ILE A 125 5.69 26.45 13.99
C ILE A 125 6.11 27.91 14.18
N ASN A 126 5.30 28.89 13.73
CA ASN A 126 5.58 30.31 14.00
C ASN A 126 5.38 30.68 15.47
N ASP A 127 4.45 30.04 16.18
CA ASP A 127 4.27 30.22 17.62
C ASP A 127 5.50 29.76 18.39
N PHE A 128 6.03 28.58 18.03
CA PHE A 128 7.28 28.09 18.59
C PHE A 128 7.98 27.10 17.64
N MET A 129 9.14 27.51 17.09
CA MET A 129 9.89 26.67 16.13
C MET A 129 10.41 25.37 16.76
N GLY A 130 10.66 25.36 18.07
CA GLY A 130 11.07 24.17 18.81
C GLY A 130 10.05 23.03 18.78
N ASN A 131 8.81 23.30 18.36
CA ASN A 131 7.81 22.25 18.07
C ASN A 131 8.28 21.23 17.02
N CYS A 132 9.22 21.61 16.15
CA CYS A 132 9.85 20.70 15.19
C CYS A 132 10.78 19.66 15.82
N TYR A 133 11.22 19.83 17.07
CA TYR A 133 11.94 18.78 17.81
C TYR A 133 11.00 17.71 18.37
N SER A 134 9.70 18.00 18.51
CA SER A 134 8.72 17.02 18.95
C SER A 134 8.41 16.04 17.81
N THR A 135 8.47 14.73 18.10
CA THR A 135 8.11 13.68 17.13
C THR A 135 6.72 13.89 16.54
N LEU A 136 5.75 14.37 17.33
CA LEU A 136 4.40 14.63 16.85
C LEU A 136 4.33 15.90 16.00
N GLY A 137 4.97 16.98 16.44
CA GLY A 137 5.02 18.25 15.72
C GLY A 137 5.70 18.09 14.36
N TYR A 138 6.88 17.46 14.34
CA TYR A 138 7.59 17.16 13.10
C TYR A 138 6.77 16.25 12.18
N ARG A 139 6.20 15.14 12.65
CA ARG A 139 5.41 14.24 11.79
C ARG A 139 4.16 14.89 11.19
N ALA A 140 3.56 15.85 11.90
CA ALA A 140 2.42 16.59 11.40
C ALA A 140 2.83 17.69 10.41
N CYS A 141 4.03 18.26 10.58
CA CYS A 141 4.46 19.50 9.93
C CYS A 141 5.88 19.43 9.35
N CYS A 142 6.26 18.28 8.81
CA CYS A 142 7.65 18.03 8.44
C CYS A 142 8.13 18.90 7.27
N ASP A 143 7.27 19.25 6.31
CA ASP A 143 7.65 20.13 5.19
C ASP A 143 7.89 21.55 5.72
N THR A 144 6.97 22.04 6.57
CA THR A 144 7.15 23.34 7.23
C THR A 144 8.42 23.35 8.09
N CYS A 145 8.66 22.31 8.89
CA CYS A 145 9.87 22.18 9.70
C CYS A 145 11.14 22.19 8.85
N ASN A 146 11.19 21.39 7.78
CA ASN A 146 12.32 21.34 6.86
C ASN A 146 12.60 22.71 6.21
N ASN A 147 11.56 23.46 5.87
CA ASN A 147 11.69 24.79 5.28
C ASN A 147 12.25 25.84 6.24
N VAL A 148 12.05 25.68 7.55
CA VAL A 148 12.58 26.60 8.57
C VAL A 148 13.86 26.10 9.23
N SER A 149 14.32 24.90 8.86
CA SER A 149 15.52 24.29 9.39
C SER A 149 16.78 25.10 9.05
N ARG A 150 17.74 25.09 9.96
CA ARG A 150 19.05 25.72 9.84
C ARG A 150 20.13 24.66 9.82
N PRO A 151 21.26 24.92 9.14
CA PRO A 151 22.38 23.98 9.05
C PRO A 151 23.24 23.96 10.34
N VAL A 152 22.61 23.80 11.52
CA VAL A 152 23.30 23.72 12.82
C VAL A 152 22.89 22.43 13.52
N LYS A 153 23.85 21.51 13.67
CA LYS A 153 23.54 20.16 14.14
C LYS A 153 23.11 20.20 15.61
N GLY A 154 21.94 19.63 15.91
CA GLY A 154 21.30 19.66 17.21
C GLY A 154 20.61 20.99 17.57
N CYS A 155 20.66 21.98 16.66
CA CYS A 155 19.99 23.27 16.80
C CYS A 155 19.26 23.66 15.50
N GLU A 156 18.74 22.68 14.78
CA GLU A 156 18.17 22.85 13.44
C GLU A 156 17.00 23.83 13.44
N TYR A 157 16.26 23.93 14.54
CA TYR A 157 15.07 24.79 14.66
C TYR A 157 15.24 25.92 15.68
N GLY A 158 16.47 26.19 16.12
CA GLY A 158 16.74 27.11 17.22
C GLY A 158 16.44 26.49 18.58
N ASP A 159 15.94 27.30 19.51
CA ASP A 159 15.67 26.89 20.89
C ASP A 159 14.63 25.75 20.98
N ARG A 160 14.89 24.79 21.88
CA ARG A 160 14.05 23.61 22.16
C ARG A 160 12.98 23.88 23.21
N ILE A 161 13.19 24.88 24.05
CA ILE A 161 12.23 25.34 25.06
C ILE A 161 11.89 26.82 24.85
N ILE A 162 10.75 27.23 25.40
CA ILE A 162 10.33 28.64 25.44
C ILE A 162 11.13 29.41 26.50
N ASP A 163 11.13 30.74 26.39
CA ASP A 163 11.73 31.67 27.36
C ASP A 163 13.24 31.48 27.61
N CYS A 164 13.99 31.12 26.57
CA CYS A 164 15.43 31.11 26.63
C CYS A 164 16.02 32.51 26.84
N THR A 165 16.90 32.64 27.83
CA THR A 165 17.66 33.86 28.13
C THR A 165 19.15 33.56 28.11
N LYS A 166 20.00 34.59 28.14
CA LYS A 166 21.47 34.42 28.14
C LYS A 166 21.99 33.66 29.35
N ASP A 167 21.29 33.71 30.48
CA ASP A 167 21.71 33.02 31.70
C ASP A 167 21.58 31.48 31.57
N HIS A 168 20.69 31.01 30.69
CA HIS A 168 20.54 29.60 30.38
C HIS A 168 21.74 29.01 29.61
N CYS A 169 22.64 29.84 29.07
CA CYS A 169 23.79 29.35 28.31
C CYS A 169 24.83 28.61 29.16
N LEU A 170 24.80 28.76 30.50
CA LEU A 170 25.70 28.04 31.39
C LEU A 170 25.26 26.61 31.68
N ASN A 171 23.94 26.36 31.76
CA ASN A 171 23.39 25.09 32.26
C ASN A 171 22.47 24.38 31.25
N SER A 172 21.93 25.11 30.27
CA SER A 172 20.92 24.63 29.32
C SER A 172 21.25 25.00 27.87
N GLN A 173 22.55 25.08 27.53
CA GLN A 173 23.00 25.48 26.19
C GLN A 173 22.42 24.61 25.05
N VAL A 174 22.11 23.35 25.33
CA VAL A 174 21.52 22.42 24.33
C VAL A 174 20.06 22.78 24.06
N ASP A 175 19.31 23.16 25.09
CA ASP A 175 17.89 23.52 24.97
C ASP A 175 17.70 24.97 24.52
N CYS A 176 18.62 25.85 24.86
CA CYS A 176 18.63 27.26 24.45
C CYS A 176 19.66 27.55 23.37
N CYS A 177 19.84 26.61 22.44
CA CYS A 177 20.93 26.66 21.48
C CYS A 177 20.83 27.82 20.47
N GLY A 178 19.61 28.26 20.12
CA GLY A 178 19.39 29.42 19.26
C GLY A 178 19.76 30.72 19.96
N THR A 179 19.32 30.89 21.21
CA THR A 179 19.66 32.04 22.05
C THR A 179 21.15 32.11 22.36
N CYS A 180 21.78 30.96 22.62
CA CYS A 180 23.20 30.86 22.96
C CYS A 180 24.12 30.80 21.75
N ASN A 181 23.58 30.75 20.52
CA ASN A 181 24.32 30.43 19.29
C ASN A 181 25.19 29.16 19.45
N TYR A 182 24.68 28.18 20.20
CA TYR A 182 25.34 26.92 20.47
C TYR A 182 25.08 25.93 19.32
N GLY A 183 26.13 25.27 18.87
CA GLY A 183 26.05 24.23 17.85
C GLY A 183 27.21 24.30 16.87
N THR A 184 27.32 23.27 16.04
CA THR A 184 28.31 23.22 14.97
C THR A 184 27.59 23.45 13.63
N PRO A 185 27.94 24.50 12.88
CA PRO A 185 27.50 24.63 11.51
C PRO A 185 27.92 23.38 10.75
N PHE A 186 27.00 22.77 10.01
CA PHE A 186 27.32 21.69 9.09
C PHE A 186 26.92 22.11 7.69
N THR A 187 27.71 21.76 6.69
CA THR A 187 27.22 21.88 5.31
C THR A 187 26.19 20.77 5.13
N PRO A 188 24.92 21.07 4.82
CA PRO A 188 23.97 20.03 4.50
C PRO A 188 24.57 19.21 3.37
N THR A 189 24.80 17.93 3.64
CA THR A 189 24.99 16.98 2.54
C THR A 189 23.61 16.89 1.91
N TYR A 190 23.29 17.83 1.02
CA TYR A 190 22.14 17.70 0.15
C TYR A 190 22.37 16.38 -0.54
N SER A 191 21.61 15.35 -0.15
CA SER A 191 21.56 14.09 -0.87
C SER A 191 21.35 14.52 -2.31
N THR A 192 22.37 14.30 -3.15
CA THR A 192 22.33 14.69 -4.56
C THR A 192 21.14 13.96 -5.12
N ARG A 193 20.01 14.68 -5.18
CA ARG A 193 18.71 14.10 -5.46
C ARG A 193 18.88 13.45 -6.80
N ARG A 194 18.89 12.12 -6.84
CA ARG A 194 19.14 11.39 -8.07
C ARG A 194 18.06 11.87 -9.01
N SER A 195 18.45 12.52 -10.10
CA SER A 195 17.51 12.91 -11.12
C SER A 195 16.80 11.63 -11.54
N THR A 196 15.50 11.52 -11.25
CA THR A 196 14.71 10.40 -11.70
C THR A 196 14.88 10.35 -13.21
N PRO A 197 15.38 9.23 -13.77
CA PRO A 197 15.46 9.08 -15.21
C PRO A 197 14.06 9.38 -15.75
N LYS A 198 13.94 10.31 -16.71
CA LYS A 198 12.70 10.39 -17.47
C LYS A 198 12.52 9.03 -18.12
N ARG A 199 11.36 8.40 -17.92
CA ARG A 199 11.01 7.19 -18.65
C ARG A 199 11.05 7.57 -20.12
N SER A 200 12.01 7.02 -20.87
CA SER A 200 12.11 7.29 -22.29
C SER A 200 10.88 6.70 -22.95
N THR A 201 9.88 7.53 -23.20
CA THR A 201 8.88 7.28 -24.23
C THR A 201 9.59 7.44 -25.56
N THR A 202 10.47 6.47 -25.86
CA THR A 202 10.76 6.18 -27.25
C THR A 202 9.44 5.63 -27.78
N VAL A 203 8.59 6.55 -28.20
CA VAL A 203 7.45 6.27 -29.07
C VAL A 203 8.10 5.71 -30.31
N ASN A 204 8.34 4.39 -30.33
CA ASN A 204 8.52 3.70 -31.58
C ASN A 204 7.24 4.03 -32.35
N PRO A 205 7.32 4.80 -33.45
CA PRO A 205 6.14 5.15 -34.23
C PRO A 205 5.48 3.83 -34.58
N LEU A 206 4.22 3.65 -34.13
CA LEU A 206 3.42 2.44 -34.26
C LEU A 206 4.13 1.41 -35.14
N VAL A 207 4.99 0.59 -34.52
CA VAL A 207 5.21 -0.74 -35.07
C VAL A 207 3.83 -1.34 -34.87
N LEU A 208 3.04 -1.30 -35.94
CA LEU A 208 1.85 -2.10 -36.12
C LEU A 208 2.20 -3.41 -35.43
N PHE A 209 1.57 -3.72 -34.29
CA PHE A 209 1.75 -5.00 -33.61
C PHE A 209 1.16 -6.06 -34.55
N THR A 210 1.90 -6.36 -35.62
CA THR A 210 1.70 -7.49 -36.49
C THR A 210 2.08 -8.69 -35.65
N SER A 211 1.13 -9.17 -34.87
CA SER A 211 1.32 -10.26 -33.93
C SER A 211 2.33 -9.90 -32.83
N ILE A 212 1.93 -10.04 -31.56
CA ILE A 212 2.92 -10.32 -30.52
C ILE A 212 3.72 -11.49 -31.07
N LYS A 213 5.02 -11.31 -31.33
CA LYS A 213 5.90 -12.43 -31.60
C LYS A 213 5.88 -13.21 -30.29
N ASP A 214 5.15 -14.32 -30.28
CA ASP A 214 5.23 -15.30 -29.22
C ASP A 214 6.72 -15.61 -29.02
N CYS A 215 7.17 -15.70 -27.76
CA CYS A 215 8.55 -16.05 -27.44
C CYS A 215 8.93 -17.28 -28.26
N GLU A 216 9.90 -17.14 -29.16
CA GLU A 216 10.37 -18.27 -29.95
C GLU A 216 11.26 -19.14 -29.05
N GLN A 217 11.22 -20.45 -29.30
CA GLN A 217 11.99 -21.39 -28.50
C GLN A 217 13.49 -21.12 -28.70
N GLY A 218 14.13 -20.52 -27.69
CA GLY A 218 15.53 -20.10 -27.73
C GLY A 218 15.78 -18.62 -27.40
N ASP A 219 14.72 -17.80 -27.29
CA ASP A 219 14.85 -16.39 -26.90
C ASP A 219 15.39 -16.25 -25.47
N GLN A 220 16.37 -15.37 -25.27
CA GLN A 220 16.96 -15.11 -23.95
C GLN A 220 16.05 -14.24 -23.08
N ASP A 221 16.11 -14.47 -21.77
CA ASP A 221 15.45 -13.62 -20.77
C ASP A 221 16.10 -12.24 -20.76
N LEU A 222 15.32 -11.19 -21.02
CA LEU A 222 15.81 -9.81 -21.00
C LEU A 222 16.13 -9.34 -19.58
N ARG A 223 15.45 -9.90 -18.56
CA ARG A 223 15.65 -9.59 -17.14
C ARG A 223 15.59 -10.85 -16.26
N PRO A 224 16.61 -11.73 -16.33
CA PRO A 224 16.63 -13.01 -15.60
C PRO A 224 16.37 -12.86 -14.09
N GLU A 225 16.76 -11.73 -13.50
CA GLU A 225 16.57 -11.42 -12.08
C GLU A 225 15.10 -11.32 -11.65
N LEU A 226 14.20 -11.00 -12.57
CA LEU A 226 12.75 -10.93 -12.31
C LEU A 226 12.06 -12.29 -12.53
N CYS A 227 12.70 -13.21 -13.27
CA CYS A 227 12.13 -14.48 -13.73
C CYS A 227 12.21 -15.58 -12.66
N THR A 228 11.79 -15.29 -11.43
CA THR A 228 11.81 -16.26 -10.31
C THR A 228 10.43 -16.74 -9.92
N ASN A 229 9.37 -16.06 -10.38
CA ASN A 229 7.98 -16.35 -10.02
C ASN A 229 7.11 -16.55 -11.27
N PHE A 230 6.29 -17.60 -11.26
CA PHE A 230 5.37 -17.93 -12.36
C PHE A 230 4.42 -16.80 -12.76
N SER A 231 4.01 -15.96 -11.80
CA SER A 231 3.16 -14.79 -12.09
C SER A 231 3.76 -13.85 -13.13
N VAL A 232 5.08 -13.80 -13.27
CA VAL A 232 5.75 -13.01 -14.32
C VAL A 232 5.38 -13.50 -15.72
N CYS A 233 5.14 -14.80 -15.91
CA CYS A 233 4.70 -15.36 -17.19
C CYS A 233 3.27 -14.97 -17.57
N LEU A 234 2.44 -14.63 -16.59
CA LEU A 234 1.07 -14.17 -16.83
C LEU A 234 1.01 -12.68 -17.16
N ILE A 235 1.92 -11.89 -16.58
CA ILE A 235 1.83 -10.42 -16.61
C ILE A 235 2.79 -9.84 -17.66
N GLN A 236 3.97 -10.44 -17.84
CA GLN A 236 5.04 -9.95 -18.71
C GLN A 236 5.86 -11.11 -19.34
N PRO A 237 5.23 -12.02 -20.11
CA PRO A 237 5.90 -13.20 -20.65
C PRO A 237 7.13 -12.87 -21.51
N THR A 238 7.12 -11.73 -22.19
CA THR A 238 8.22 -11.31 -23.08
C THR A 238 9.48 -10.86 -22.36
N GLN A 239 9.42 -10.56 -21.05
CA GLN A 239 10.63 -10.24 -20.28
C GLN A 239 11.38 -11.49 -19.78
N CYS A 240 10.70 -12.63 -19.80
CA CYS A 240 11.15 -13.90 -19.23
C CYS A 240 10.85 -15.06 -20.19
N CYS A 241 11.14 -14.88 -21.48
CA CYS A 241 10.79 -15.82 -22.54
C CYS A 241 11.33 -17.24 -22.31
N HIS A 242 12.60 -17.38 -21.93
CA HIS A 242 13.21 -18.67 -21.67
C HIS A 242 12.61 -19.33 -20.43
N TYR A 243 12.50 -18.57 -19.33
CA TYR A 243 11.88 -19.06 -18.09
C TYR A 243 10.44 -19.52 -18.32
N CYS A 244 9.60 -18.71 -18.96
CA CYS A 244 8.20 -19.03 -19.19
C CYS A 244 8.02 -20.17 -20.19
N SER A 245 8.81 -20.21 -21.26
CA SER A 245 8.81 -21.32 -22.22
C SER A 245 9.19 -22.64 -21.55
N SER A 246 10.25 -22.67 -20.74
CA SER A 246 10.67 -23.86 -19.99
C SER A 246 9.57 -24.36 -19.03
N TYR A 247 8.86 -23.43 -18.40
CA TYR A 247 7.78 -23.74 -17.48
C TYR A 247 6.56 -24.35 -18.19
N TYR A 248 6.10 -23.74 -19.29
CA TYR A 248 4.98 -24.27 -20.08
C TYR A 248 5.31 -25.62 -20.73
N THR A 249 6.55 -25.82 -21.18
CA THR A 249 7.00 -27.09 -21.75
C THR A 249 7.03 -28.19 -20.69
N SER A 250 7.49 -27.86 -19.48
CA SER A 250 7.48 -28.80 -18.33
C SER A 250 6.06 -29.19 -17.91
N ALA A 251 5.11 -28.25 -17.94
CA ALA A 251 3.69 -28.53 -17.67
C ALA A 251 3.04 -29.39 -18.77
N THR A 252 3.45 -29.22 -20.03
CA THR A 252 2.88 -29.93 -21.19
C THR A 252 3.46 -31.35 -21.34
N THR A 253 4.70 -31.58 -20.91
CA THR A 253 5.33 -32.91 -20.99
C THR A 253 4.82 -33.86 -19.90
N SER A 254 4.20 -33.32 -18.84
CA SER A 254 3.64 -34.12 -17.75
C SER A 254 2.26 -34.75 -18.07
N THR A 255 1.73 -34.60 -19.28
CA THR A 255 0.40 -35.11 -19.69
C THR A 255 0.41 -36.22 -20.73
N THR A 256 1.56 -36.78 -21.13
CA THR A 256 1.61 -37.88 -22.13
C THR A 256 2.55 -39.00 -21.75
N THR A 257 2.33 -39.63 -20.59
CA THR A 257 2.86 -40.96 -20.28
C THR A 257 1.78 -41.75 -19.56
N THR A 258 1.57 -42.98 -20.02
CA THR A 258 0.68 -44.00 -19.50
C THR A 258 0.64 -43.96 -17.98
N ARG A 259 -0.47 -43.44 -17.46
CA ARG A 259 -0.78 -43.33 -16.04
C ARG A 259 -0.81 -44.74 -15.43
N PRO A 260 0.10 -45.11 -14.50
CA PRO A 260 -0.26 -46.08 -13.48
C PRO A 260 -1.45 -45.47 -12.73
N LEU A 261 -2.53 -46.23 -12.60
CA LEU A 261 -3.69 -45.90 -11.79
C LEU A 261 -3.25 -45.54 -10.36
N ILE A 262 -3.02 -44.25 -10.10
CA ILE A 262 -3.16 -43.69 -8.76
C ILE A 262 -4.66 -43.52 -8.55
N PRO A 263 -5.23 -44.06 -7.46
CA PRO A 263 -6.66 -44.06 -7.22
C PRO A 263 -7.21 -42.64 -7.33
N SER A 264 -8.37 -42.52 -7.98
CA SER A 264 -9.25 -41.37 -7.82
C SER A 264 -9.56 -41.22 -6.33
N THR A 265 -8.78 -40.42 -5.61
CA THR A 265 -9.21 -39.94 -4.31
C THR A 265 -10.36 -38.99 -4.58
N SER A 266 -11.55 -39.47 -4.23
CA SER A 266 -12.81 -38.73 -4.22
C SER A 266 -12.62 -37.29 -3.76
N PRO A 267 -13.44 -36.33 -4.25
CA PRO A 267 -13.41 -34.96 -3.78
C PRO A 267 -13.42 -34.97 -2.24
N LYS A 268 -12.37 -34.42 -1.60
CA LYS A 268 -12.36 -34.25 -0.15
C LYS A 268 -13.54 -33.31 0.17
N THR A 269 -14.64 -33.89 0.65
CA THR A 269 -15.86 -33.19 1.05
C THR A 269 -15.70 -32.49 2.40
N LYS A 270 -14.54 -32.63 3.05
CA LYS A 270 -14.23 -32.03 4.35
C LYS A 270 -12.85 -31.39 4.33
N CYS A 271 -12.79 -30.16 4.81
CA CYS A 271 -11.56 -29.43 5.07
C CYS A 271 -10.86 -30.01 6.31
N GLU A 272 -9.54 -30.13 6.26
CA GLU A 272 -8.73 -30.42 7.44
C GLU A 272 -8.14 -29.13 8.02
N PRO A 273 -7.89 -29.08 9.35
CA PRO A 273 -7.24 -27.94 9.98
C PRO A 273 -5.89 -27.65 9.32
N GLY A 274 -5.76 -26.49 8.68
CA GLY A 274 -4.55 -26.05 7.96
C GLY A 274 -4.74 -25.91 6.45
N ASP A 275 -5.88 -26.35 5.89
CA ASP A 275 -6.18 -26.18 4.45
C ASP A 275 -6.38 -24.70 4.09
N LEU A 276 -5.75 -24.26 2.99
CA LEU A 276 -5.85 -22.89 2.45
C LEU A 276 -7.15 -22.67 1.66
N ASP A 277 -7.62 -21.42 1.63
CA ASP A 277 -8.79 -21.03 0.82
C ASP A 277 -8.45 -21.07 -0.68
N LEU A 278 -9.16 -21.90 -1.45
CA LEU A 278 -8.97 -22.03 -2.90
C LEU A 278 -9.52 -20.83 -3.69
N ARG A 279 -10.50 -20.10 -3.11
CA ARG A 279 -11.13 -18.91 -3.72
C ARG A 279 -11.49 -17.85 -2.68
N ARG A 280 -10.48 -17.14 -2.18
CA ARG A 280 -10.60 -16.17 -1.09
C ARG A 280 -11.63 -15.06 -1.37
N GLU A 281 -11.82 -14.68 -2.62
CA GLU A 281 -12.80 -13.67 -3.07
C GLU A 281 -14.27 -14.07 -2.86
N LEU A 282 -14.55 -15.38 -2.76
CA LEU A 282 -15.89 -15.89 -2.48
C LEU A 282 -16.16 -16.04 -0.97
N CYS A 283 -15.13 -15.93 -0.12
CA CYS A 283 -15.20 -16.21 1.31
C CYS A 283 -15.53 -14.94 2.12
N THR A 284 -16.61 -14.24 1.76
CA THR A 284 -17.01 -12.97 2.40
C THR A 284 -18.26 -13.09 3.27
N ASN A 285 -18.99 -14.21 3.20
CA ASN A 285 -20.23 -14.45 3.95
C ASN A 285 -20.21 -15.83 4.60
N THR A 286 -20.69 -15.94 5.84
CA THR A 286 -20.80 -17.19 6.61
C THR A 286 -21.70 -18.25 5.94
N SER A 287 -22.64 -17.85 5.07
CA SER A 287 -23.48 -18.79 4.29
C SER A 287 -22.67 -19.67 3.32
N VAL A 288 -21.49 -19.21 2.90
CA VAL A 288 -20.56 -19.98 2.06
C VAL A 288 -20.04 -21.21 2.80
N CYS A 289 -19.94 -21.17 4.12
CA CYS A 289 -19.54 -22.31 4.93
C CYS A 289 -20.58 -23.43 4.98
N GLN A 290 -21.84 -23.14 4.66
CA GLN A 290 -22.90 -24.16 4.59
C GLN A 290 -22.99 -24.81 3.21
N THR A 291 -22.72 -24.04 2.14
CA THR A 291 -22.97 -24.48 0.76
C THR A 291 -21.72 -24.87 0.00
N LYS A 292 -20.55 -24.28 0.33
CA LYS A 292 -19.30 -24.42 -0.42
C LYS A 292 -18.07 -24.38 0.50
N SER A 293 -18.15 -25.07 1.64
CA SER A 293 -17.08 -25.08 2.66
C SER A 293 -15.70 -25.47 2.11
N SER A 294 -15.65 -26.40 1.15
CA SER A 294 -14.40 -26.87 0.53
C SER A 294 -13.65 -25.80 -0.28
N LEU A 295 -14.27 -24.66 -0.60
CA LEU A 295 -13.60 -23.55 -1.29
C LEU A 295 -13.03 -22.50 -0.32
N CYS A 296 -13.45 -22.54 0.95
CA CYS A 296 -13.20 -21.52 1.97
C CYS A 296 -12.81 -22.15 3.32
N CYS A 297 -11.92 -23.14 3.30
CA CYS A 297 -11.58 -23.96 4.45
C CYS A 297 -11.03 -23.17 5.65
N HIS A 298 -10.13 -22.22 5.39
CA HIS A 298 -9.51 -21.42 6.45
C HIS A 298 -10.52 -20.40 7.02
N TYR A 299 -11.25 -19.71 6.14
CA TYR A 299 -12.31 -18.78 6.54
C TYR A 299 -13.38 -19.47 7.41
N CYS A 300 -13.87 -20.64 6.99
CA CYS A 300 -14.90 -21.36 7.71
C CYS A 300 -14.42 -21.96 9.04
N SER A 301 -13.15 -22.35 9.15
CA SER A 301 -12.57 -22.83 10.41
C SER A 301 -12.53 -21.74 11.49
N LEU A 302 -12.28 -20.49 11.10
CA LEU A 302 -12.26 -19.33 12.00
C LEU A 302 -13.68 -18.90 12.42
N HIS A 303 -14.63 -18.87 11.49
CA HIS A 303 -15.96 -18.30 11.73
C HIS A 303 -17.03 -19.31 12.20
N TYR A 304 -16.86 -20.61 11.98
CA TYR A 304 -17.86 -21.61 12.39
C TYR A 304 -17.77 -21.98 13.88
N LYS A 305 -16.59 -21.79 14.51
CA LYS A 305 -16.41 -22.05 15.94
C LYS A 305 -17.19 -21.08 16.83
N SER A 306 -17.54 -19.89 16.36
CA SER A 306 -18.30 -18.91 17.16
C SER A 306 -19.81 -19.18 17.22
N ALA A 307 -20.36 -20.01 16.32
CA ALA A 307 -21.81 -20.23 16.25
C ALA A 307 -22.32 -21.35 17.19
N ASN A 308 -21.46 -22.28 17.62
CA ASN A 308 -21.88 -23.45 18.42
C ASN A 308 -21.68 -23.29 19.94
N THR A 309 -21.29 -22.11 20.43
CA THR A 309 -21.03 -21.87 21.87
C THR A 309 -22.06 -20.95 22.54
N SER A 310 -23.24 -20.75 21.96
CA SER A 310 -24.32 -19.98 22.60
C SER A 310 -25.69 -20.63 22.47
N THR A 311 -25.84 -21.79 23.12
CA THR A 311 -27.14 -22.27 23.61
C THR A 311 -26.95 -22.88 25.00
N THR A 312 -26.57 -22.05 25.97
CA THR A 312 -26.76 -22.40 27.39
C THR A 312 -28.17 -21.95 27.75
N GLN A 313 -29.07 -22.89 28.00
CA GLN A 313 -30.41 -22.63 28.52
C GLN A 313 -30.29 -21.88 29.84
N LEU A 314 -30.82 -20.65 29.86
CA LEU A 314 -31.06 -19.90 31.08
C LEU A 314 -32.40 -20.40 31.65
N THR A 315 -32.35 -21.29 32.63
CA THR A 315 -33.52 -21.65 33.45
C THR A 315 -33.77 -20.52 34.45
N SER A 316 -34.87 -19.78 34.25
CA SER A 316 -35.37 -18.77 35.18
C SER A 316 -35.80 -19.41 36.50
N PRO A 317 -35.45 -18.82 37.66
CA PRO A 317 -36.00 -19.25 38.94
C PRO A 317 -37.42 -18.67 39.15
N THR A 318 -38.30 -19.55 39.61
CA THR A 318 -39.68 -19.27 40.03
C THR A 318 -39.69 -18.30 41.21
N VAL A 319 -40.16 -17.07 41.00
CA VAL A 319 -40.39 -16.08 42.06
C VAL A 319 -41.78 -16.32 42.66
N GLY A 320 -41.80 -16.59 43.97
CA GLY A 320 -43.00 -16.81 44.75
C GLY A 320 -43.81 -15.54 45.00
N ASN A 321 -45.13 -15.70 45.01
CA ASN A 321 -46.12 -14.69 45.37
C ASN A 321 -45.94 -14.22 46.81
N PHE A 322 -45.76 -12.91 47.01
CA PHE A 322 -46.06 -12.23 48.27
C PHE A 322 -47.27 -11.32 48.08
N VAL A 323 -48.33 -11.65 48.82
CA VAL A 323 -49.52 -10.83 49.00
C VAL A 323 -49.22 -9.82 50.10
N THR A 324 -49.42 -8.52 49.85
CA THR A 324 -49.63 -7.56 50.94
C THR A 324 -50.61 -6.48 50.51
N LYS A 325 -51.70 -6.39 51.29
CA LYS A 325 -52.77 -5.40 51.24
C LYS A 325 -52.21 -4.01 51.59
N CYS A 326 -52.69 -2.98 50.89
CA CYS A 326 -52.66 -1.61 51.41
C CYS A 326 -54.06 -1.23 51.89
N VAL A 327 -54.08 -0.72 53.13
CA VAL A 327 -55.05 0.21 53.69
C VAL A 327 -54.77 1.58 53.09
#